data_AF-A0A851HPC6-F1
#
_entry.id   AF-A0A851HPC6-F1
#
_cell.length_a   1.000
_cell.length_b   1.000
_cell.length_c   1.000
_cell.angle_alpha   90.00
_cell.angle_beta   90.00
_cell.angle_gamma   90.00
#
_symmetry.space_group_name_H-M   'P 1'
#
loop_
_entity.id
_entity.type
_entity.pdbx_description
1 polymer ?
#
loop_
_entity_poly.entity_id
_entity_poly.type
_entity_poly.pdbx_seq_one_letter_code
_entity_poly.pdbx_strand_id
1 'polypeptide(L)'
;MSHAVITEKKCSTCQEVKPFSDFNRRAKGSFGLQARCRNCQNASQAKYRQKHRETLNRKAVKYQNSNPDRRRSNHLKNRYGITLEEKDALLEAQGGRCAICDDGDVYMWVVDHDHACCPGQKSCGECIRSILCNRCNTMLGSARDDPRRLQSAIEYLSRHSQCDMEISV
;
A
#
# COMPACT_ATOMS: atom_id res chain seq x y z
N MET A 1 46.90 30.52 12.11
CA MET A 1 47.19 29.52 11.04
C MET A 1 45.87 28.87 10.65
N SER A 2 45.43 29.06 9.40
CA SER A 2 44.17 28.49 8.90
C SER A 2 44.35 27.00 8.66
N HIS A 3 43.70 26.16 9.47
CA HIS A 3 43.65 24.72 9.20
C HIS A 3 42.79 24.49 7.95
N ALA A 4 43.38 23.94 6.89
CA ALA A 4 42.64 23.53 5.71
C ALA A 4 41.65 22.43 6.11
N VAL A 5 40.35 22.71 5.97
CA VAL A 5 39.30 21.72 6.20
C VAL A 5 39.26 20.81 4.98
N ILE A 6 39.60 19.53 5.16
CA ILE A 6 39.48 18.53 4.11
C ILE A 6 38.00 18.22 3.93
N THR A 7 37.44 18.52 2.76
CA THR A 7 36.03 18.29 2.42
C THR A 7 35.82 17.32 1.27
N GLU A 8 36.90 16.75 0.73
CA GLU A 8 36.89 15.90 -0.44
C GLU A 8 37.86 14.73 -0.32
N LYS A 9 37.60 13.67 -1.08
CA LYS A 9 38.48 12.49 -1.17
C LYS A 9 38.39 11.84 -2.53
N LYS A 10 39.45 11.09 -2.86
CA LYS A 10 39.51 10.27 -4.07
C LYS A 10 38.66 9.02 -3.94
N CYS A 11 37.82 8.75 -4.94
CA CYS A 11 37.07 7.51 -5.04
C CYS A 11 38.00 6.33 -5.40
N SER A 12 37.95 5.25 -4.62
CA SER A 12 38.79 4.07 -4.88
C SER A 12 38.41 3.27 -6.13
N THR A 13 37.31 3.61 -6.81
CA THR A 13 36.82 2.91 -8.01
C THR A 13 37.01 3.74 -9.27
N CYS A 14 36.40 4.93 -9.36
CA CYS A 14 36.56 5.81 -10.54
C CYS A 14 37.78 6.72 -10.47
N GLN A 15 38.51 6.75 -9.35
CA GLN A 15 39.73 7.54 -9.16
C GLN A 15 39.53 9.07 -9.22
N GLU A 16 38.32 9.58 -9.35
CA GLU A 16 38.01 11.01 -9.27
C GLU A 16 38.02 11.52 -7.82
N VAL A 17 38.49 12.75 -7.62
CA VAL A 17 38.33 13.49 -6.35
C VAL A 17 36.92 14.05 -6.32
N LYS A 18 36.20 13.79 -5.23
CA LYS A 18 34.79 14.18 -5.05
C LYS A 18 34.56 14.70 -3.63
N PRO A 19 33.58 15.58 -3.43
CA PRO A 19 33.22 16.05 -2.10
C PRO A 19 32.77 14.87 -1.23
N PHE A 20 32.95 14.99 0.09
CA PHE A 20 32.47 14.00 1.07
C PHE A 20 30.98 13.70 0.94
N SER A 21 30.21 14.69 0.51
CA SER A 21 28.78 14.56 0.21
C SER A 21 28.48 13.57 -0.91
N ASP A 22 29.44 13.09 -1.71
CA ASP A 22 29.25 12.08 -2.75
C ASP A 22 29.53 10.64 -2.27
N PHE A 23 29.84 10.47 -0.99
CA PHE A 23 30.13 9.18 -0.39
C PHE A 23 29.05 8.82 0.64
N ASN A 24 28.79 7.53 0.78
CA ASN A 24 27.93 7.03 1.84
C ASN A 24 28.71 6.91 3.15
N ARG A 25 28.02 7.13 4.27
CA ARG A 25 28.62 6.95 5.59
C ARG A 25 29.01 5.49 5.81
N ARG A 26 30.18 5.28 6.42
CA ARG A 26 30.67 3.99 6.91
C ARG A 26 31.54 4.27 8.12
N ALA A 27 31.08 3.88 9.30
CA ALA A 27 31.74 4.20 10.58
C ALA A 27 33.23 3.82 10.60
N LYS A 28 33.58 2.65 10.06
CA LYS A 28 34.97 2.15 9.98
C LYS A 28 35.74 2.64 8.73
N GLY A 29 35.17 3.56 7.97
CA GLY A 29 35.77 4.10 6.75
C GLY A 29 36.62 5.33 7.03
N SER A 30 37.61 5.59 6.18
CA SER A 30 38.38 6.84 6.21
C SER A 30 37.42 8.04 6.07
N PHE A 31 37.57 9.01 6.98
CA PHE A 31 36.68 10.16 7.18
C PHE A 31 35.22 9.78 7.54
N GLY A 32 34.97 8.57 8.04
CA GLY A 32 33.62 8.06 8.29
C GLY A 32 32.83 7.75 7.02
N LEU A 33 33.52 7.60 5.88
CA LEU A 33 32.92 7.47 4.55
C LEU A 33 33.38 6.19 3.86
N GLN A 34 32.55 5.67 2.96
CA GLN A 34 32.95 4.61 2.04
C GLN A 34 34.18 5.03 1.21
N ALA A 35 34.94 4.04 0.75
CA ALA A 35 36.11 4.28 -0.10
C ALA A 35 35.73 4.68 -1.54
N ARG A 36 34.56 4.22 -2.00
CA ARG A 36 34.02 4.50 -3.34
C ARG A 36 32.82 5.45 -3.26
N CYS A 37 32.62 6.26 -4.30
CA CYS A 37 31.50 7.20 -4.38
C CYS A 37 30.16 6.47 -4.58
N ARG A 38 29.04 7.18 -4.36
CA ARG A 38 27.68 6.64 -4.51
C ARG A 38 27.42 6.05 -5.89
N ASN A 39 27.90 6.69 -6.95
CA ASN A 39 27.68 6.22 -8.32
C ASN A 39 28.35 4.86 -8.55
N CYS A 40 29.63 4.72 -8.18
CA CYS A 40 30.33 3.44 -8.26
C CYS A 40 29.71 2.38 -7.36
N GLN A 41 29.24 2.77 -6.18
CA GLN A 41 28.54 1.87 -5.26
C GLN A 41 27.19 1.40 -5.82
N ASN A 42 26.44 2.28 -6.48
CA ASN A 42 25.16 1.96 -7.11
C ASN A 42 25.35 1.06 -8.33
N ALA A 43 26.33 1.36 -9.18
CA ALA A 43 26.67 0.51 -10.34
C ALA A 43 27.09 -0.90 -9.91
N SER A 44 27.93 -1.00 -8.86
CA SER A 44 28.34 -2.30 -8.30
C SER A 44 27.15 -3.06 -7.70
N GLN A 45 26.25 -2.39 -6.97
CA GLN A 45 25.04 -3.00 -6.44
C GLN A 45 24.08 -3.45 -7.53
N ALA A 46 23.91 -2.69 -8.62
CA ALA A 46 23.06 -3.07 -9.74
C ALA A 46 23.54 -4.38 -10.38
N LYS A 47 24.85 -4.48 -10.66
CA LYS A 47 25.48 -5.72 -11.17
C LYS A 47 25.29 -6.90 -10.21
N TYR A 48 25.46 -6.67 -8.90
CA TYR A 48 25.22 -7.70 -7.88
C TYR A 48 23.76 -8.17 -7.88
N ARG A 49 22.80 -7.24 -7.90
CA ARG A 49 21.37 -7.55 -7.94
C ARG A 49 20.99 -8.32 -9.20
N GLN A 50 21.55 -7.97 -10.36
CA GLN A 50 21.33 -8.69 -11.60
C GLN A 50 21.85 -10.13 -11.52
N LYS A 51 23.12 -10.30 -11.09
CA LYS A 51 23.75 -11.62 -10.98
C LYS A 51 23.05 -12.54 -9.96
N HIS A 52 22.54 -11.97 -8.87
CA HIS A 52 21.91 -12.71 -7.78
C HIS A 52 20.38 -12.56 -7.77
N ARG A 53 19.77 -12.20 -8.90
CA ARG A 53 18.33 -11.88 -8.97
C ARG A 53 17.46 -13.00 -8.41
N GLU A 54 17.70 -14.24 -8.84
CA GLU A 54 16.88 -15.38 -8.42
C GLU A 54 17.00 -15.64 -6.90
N THR A 55 18.21 -15.67 -6.37
CA THR A 55 18.43 -15.87 -4.92
C THR A 55 17.83 -14.75 -4.09
N LEU A 56 17.97 -13.50 -4.53
CA LEU A 56 17.37 -12.34 -3.87
C LEU A 56 15.84 -12.41 -3.91
N ASN A 57 15.25 -12.79 -5.05
CA ASN A 57 13.82 -13.00 -5.19
C ASN A 57 13.33 -14.12 -4.26
N ARG A 58 14.01 -15.26 -4.22
CA ARG A 58 13.67 -16.38 -3.32
C ARG A 58 13.71 -15.97 -1.87
N LYS A 59 14.72 -15.19 -1.46
CA LYS A 59 14.81 -14.63 -0.10
C LYS A 59 13.67 -13.65 0.18
N ALA A 60 13.31 -12.79 -0.78
CA ALA A 60 12.21 -11.85 -0.65
C ALA A 60 10.86 -12.57 -0.49
N VAL A 61 10.58 -13.57 -1.32
CA VAL A 61 9.37 -14.40 -1.23
C VAL A 61 9.31 -15.12 0.12
N LYS A 62 10.42 -15.75 0.54
CA LYS A 62 10.50 -16.42 1.85
C LYS A 62 10.21 -15.44 2.98
N TYR A 63 10.82 -14.25 2.95
CA TYR A 63 10.58 -13.20 3.96
C TYR A 63 9.13 -12.72 3.97
N GLN A 64 8.51 -12.52 2.80
CA GLN A 64 7.10 -12.13 2.71
C GLN A 64 6.17 -13.20 3.27
N ASN A 65 6.42 -14.47 2.96
CA ASN A 65 5.59 -15.58 3.43
C ASN A 65 5.76 -15.84 4.93
N SER A 66 6.95 -15.61 5.48
CA SER A 66 7.21 -15.75 6.92
C SER A 66 6.78 -14.55 7.75
N ASN A 67 6.34 -13.44 7.12
CA ASN A 67 5.92 -12.22 7.82
C ASN A 67 4.58 -11.68 7.26
N PRO A 68 3.51 -12.49 7.25
CA PRO A 68 2.21 -12.10 6.68
C PRO A 68 1.60 -10.89 7.40
N ASP A 69 1.72 -10.81 8.73
CA ASP A 69 1.14 -9.71 9.52
C ASP A 69 1.81 -8.38 9.21
N ARG A 70 3.14 -8.38 9.07
CA ARG A 70 3.89 -7.19 8.67
C ARG A 70 3.48 -6.73 7.27
N ARG A 71 3.21 -7.66 6.35
CA ARG A 71 2.71 -7.33 5.01
C ARG A 71 1.32 -6.71 5.08
N ARG A 72 0.41 -7.29 5.88
CA ARG A 72 -0.95 -6.77 6.10
C ARG A 72 -0.92 -5.38 6.73
N SER A 73 -0.17 -5.19 7.81
CA SER A 73 0.01 -3.91 8.50
C SER A 73 0.58 -2.83 7.58
N ASN A 74 1.65 -3.13 6.83
CA ASN A 74 2.20 -2.20 5.85
C ASN A 74 1.22 -1.88 4.71
N HIS A 75 0.44 -2.86 4.26
CA HIS A 75 -0.58 -2.63 3.25
C HIS A 75 -1.63 -1.64 3.75
N LEU A 76 -2.16 -1.86 4.96
CA LEU A 76 -3.15 -0.97 5.57
C LEU A 76 -2.61 0.45 5.73
N LYS A 77 -1.42 0.59 6.33
CA LYS A 77 -0.78 1.89 6.53
C LYS A 77 -0.54 2.64 5.22
N ASN A 78 0.00 1.96 4.20
CA ASN A 78 0.39 2.61 2.95
C ASN A 78 -0.79 2.90 2.01
N ARG A 79 -1.90 2.17 2.14
CA ARG A 79 -3.08 2.31 1.28
C ARG A 79 -4.17 3.14 1.93
N TYR A 80 -4.38 2.99 3.24
CA TYR A 80 -5.51 3.59 3.93
C TYR A 80 -5.11 4.51 5.08
N GLY A 81 -3.81 4.67 5.36
CA GLY A 81 -3.35 5.53 6.47
C GLY A 81 -3.57 4.96 7.87
N ILE A 82 -4.22 3.80 8.00
CA ILE A 82 -4.58 3.20 9.29
C ILE A 82 -3.78 1.95 9.67
N THR A 83 -3.79 1.63 10.96
CA THR A 83 -3.21 0.42 11.54
C THR A 83 -4.15 -0.78 11.43
N LEU A 84 -3.67 -1.95 11.85
CA LEU A 84 -4.52 -3.14 11.93
C LEU A 84 -5.55 -2.99 13.05
N GLU A 85 -5.11 -2.44 14.17
CA GLU A 85 -5.91 -2.21 15.37
C GLU A 85 -7.04 -1.21 15.10
N GLU A 86 -6.78 -0.14 14.34
CA GLU A 86 -7.80 0.82 13.92
C GLU A 86 -8.84 0.17 12.99
N LYS A 87 -8.39 -0.68 12.05
CA LYS A 87 -9.31 -1.42 11.18
C LYS A 87 -10.21 -2.35 11.99
N ASP A 88 -9.62 -3.10 12.92
CA ASP A 88 -10.35 -4.05 13.74
C ASP A 88 -11.32 -3.30 14.69
N ALA A 89 -10.92 -2.15 15.24
CA ALA A 89 -11.81 -1.27 16.01
C ALA A 89 -13.01 -0.76 15.19
N LEU A 90 -12.83 -0.39 13.92
CA LEU A 90 -13.93 -0.01 13.03
C LEU A 90 -14.92 -1.17 12.83
N LEU A 91 -14.40 -2.39 12.63
CA LEU A 91 -15.23 -3.57 12.46
C LEU A 91 -15.98 -3.94 13.74
N GLU A 92 -15.33 -3.87 14.90
CA GLU A 92 -15.95 -4.11 16.21
C GLU A 92 -17.04 -3.06 16.50
N ALA A 93 -16.80 -1.79 16.17
CA ALA A 93 -17.81 -0.74 16.29
C ALA A 93 -19.05 -1.01 15.40
N GLN A 94 -18.90 -1.78 14.32
CA GLN A 94 -19.99 -2.26 13.46
C GLN A 94 -20.61 -3.59 13.94
N GLY A 95 -20.22 -4.10 15.11
CA GLY A 95 -20.69 -5.38 15.62
C GLY A 95 -20.18 -6.58 14.81
N GLY A 96 -19.02 -6.45 14.15
CA GLY A 96 -18.43 -7.52 13.36
C GLY A 96 -19.12 -7.77 12.02
N ARG A 97 -19.90 -6.81 11.50
CA ARG A 97 -20.73 -6.97 10.31
C ARG A 97 -20.49 -5.89 9.25
N CYS A 98 -20.90 -6.17 8.01
CA CYS A 98 -20.86 -5.21 6.91
C CYS A 98 -21.79 -4.03 7.20
N ALA A 99 -21.31 -2.80 7.05
CA ALA A 99 -22.12 -1.60 7.29
C ALA A 99 -23.30 -1.42 6.31
N ILE A 100 -23.37 -2.18 5.21
CA ILE A 100 -24.44 -2.08 4.20
C ILE A 100 -25.44 -3.23 4.31
N CYS A 101 -24.99 -4.49 4.30
CA CYS A 101 -25.89 -5.63 4.22
C CYS A 101 -26.11 -6.35 5.56
N ASP A 102 -25.43 -5.95 6.63
CA ASP A 102 -25.46 -6.59 7.96
C ASP A 102 -25.13 -8.10 7.94
N ASP A 103 -24.58 -8.57 6.81
CA ASP A 103 -24.11 -9.92 6.57
C ASP A 103 -22.67 -9.82 6.03
N GLY A 104 -22.05 -10.94 5.73
CA GLY A 104 -20.82 -10.95 4.99
C GLY A 104 -20.02 -12.19 5.25
N ASP A 105 -19.19 -12.50 4.26
CA ASP A 105 -18.18 -13.52 4.39
C ASP A 105 -17.12 -13.01 5.38
N VAL A 106 -17.11 -13.58 6.59
CA VAL A 106 -16.27 -13.18 7.74
C VAL A 106 -14.77 -13.16 7.43
N TYR A 107 -14.37 -13.75 6.30
CA TYR A 107 -12.97 -13.88 5.89
C TYR A 107 -12.43 -12.70 5.05
N MET A 108 -13.27 -11.77 4.56
CA MET A 108 -12.81 -10.72 3.62
C MET A 108 -13.42 -9.33 3.84
N TRP A 109 -13.13 -8.75 5.01
CA TRP A 109 -13.46 -7.36 5.33
C TRP A 109 -12.57 -6.35 4.60
N VAL A 110 -13.19 -5.45 3.83
CA VAL A 110 -12.52 -4.39 3.05
C VAL A 110 -12.81 -3.01 3.64
N VAL A 111 -11.84 -2.10 3.52
CA VAL A 111 -11.96 -0.71 3.99
C VAL A 111 -12.58 0.13 2.87
N ASP A 112 -13.77 0.64 3.12
CA ASP A 112 -14.44 1.58 2.22
C ASP A 112 -14.01 3.03 2.55
N HIS A 113 -13.79 3.83 1.51
CA HIS A 113 -13.31 5.20 1.67
C HIS A 113 -13.82 6.12 0.56
N ASP A 114 -13.87 7.41 0.87
CA ASP A 114 -14.35 8.41 -0.07
C ASP A 114 -13.28 8.83 -1.08
N HIS A 115 -13.52 8.51 -2.36
CA HIS A 115 -12.67 8.92 -3.48
C HIS A 115 -12.79 10.41 -3.83
N ALA A 116 -13.79 11.13 -3.31
CA ALA A 116 -13.87 12.59 -3.47
C ALA A 116 -12.78 13.30 -2.64
N CYS A 117 -12.40 12.73 -1.49
CA CYS A 117 -11.34 13.25 -0.63
C CYS A 117 -9.94 12.88 -1.16
N CYS A 118 -9.72 11.59 -1.46
CA CYS A 118 -8.45 11.11 -1.97
C CYS A 118 -8.63 10.46 -3.36
N PRO A 119 -8.17 11.09 -4.46
CA PRO A 119 -8.29 10.51 -5.78
C PRO A 119 -7.40 9.28 -5.93
N GLY A 120 -7.93 8.24 -6.57
CA GLY A 120 -7.19 7.03 -6.91
C GLY A 120 -7.42 5.89 -5.91
N GLN A 121 -6.35 5.20 -5.52
CA GLN A 121 -6.40 3.92 -4.82
C GLN A 121 -5.91 3.99 -3.37
N LYS A 122 -5.70 5.20 -2.87
CA LYS A 122 -5.20 5.46 -1.51
C LYS A 122 -6.19 6.35 -0.77
N SER A 123 -6.21 6.20 0.54
CA SER A 123 -6.94 7.04 1.50
C SER A 123 -5.95 7.70 2.46
N CYS A 124 -6.35 8.87 2.98
CA CYS A 124 -5.64 9.59 4.03
C CYS A 124 -5.89 9.05 5.44
N GLY A 125 -6.82 8.11 5.61
CA GLY A 125 -7.31 7.63 6.92
C GLY A 125 -8.59 8.33 7.34
N GLU A 126 -8.66 9.66 7.20
CA GLU A 126 -9.84 10.45 7.60
C GLU A 126 -11.06 10.24 6.69
N CYS A 127 -10.84 9.84 5.43
CA CYS A 127 -11.94 9.60 4.49
C CYS A 127 -12.49 8.17 4.52
N ILE A 128 -12.06 7.35 5.49
CA ILE A 128 -12.62 6.01 5.67
C ILE A 128 -14.07 6.16 6.12
N ARG A 129 -14.98 5.48 5.41
CA ARG A 129 -16.40 5.51 5.73
C ARG A 129 -16.76 4.37 6.67
N SER A 130 -16.36 3.15 6.33
CA SER A 130 -16.73 1.93 7.06
C SER A 130 -15.93 0.72 6.60
N ILE A 131 -16.17 -0.42 7.25
CA ILE A 131 -15.77 -1.74 6.79
C ILE A 131 -16.94 -2.40 6.07
N LEU A 132 -16.70 -2.88 4.84
CA LEU A 132 -17.69 -3.56 4.01
C LEU A 132 -17.26 -5.00 3.72
N CYS A 133 -18.23 -5.83 3.33
CA CYS A 133 -17.93 -7.07 2.63
C CYS A 133 -17.52 -6.75 1.18
N ASN A 134 -16.76 -7.66 0.54
CA ASN A 134 -16.29 -7.45 -0.83
C ASN A 134 -17.43 -7.19 -1.84
N ARG A 135 -18.58 -7.87 -1.68
CA ARG A 135 -19.73 -7.75 -2.58
C ARG A 135 -20.32 -6.34 -2.55
N CYS A 136 -20.58 -5.81 -1.35
CA CYS A 136 -21.09 -4.45 -1.18
C CYS A 136 -20.10 -3.40 -1.68
N ASN A 137 -18.82 -3.54 -1.36
CA ASN A 137 -17.79 -2.61 -1.86
C ASN A 137 -17.70 -2.62 -3.40
N THR A 138 -17.75 -3.80 -4.01
CA THR A 138 -17.72 -3.93 -5.48
C THR A 138 -18.99 -3.36 -6.13
N MET A 139 -20.15 -3.54 -5.50
CA MET A 139 -21.40 -2.93 -5.93
C MET A 139 -21.31 -1.40 -5.95
N LEU A 140 -20.79 -0.77 -4.88
CA LEU A 140 -20.57 0.68 -4.83
C LEU A 140 -19.64 1.16 -5.96
N GLY A 141 -18.50 0.48 -6.14
CA GLY A 141 -17.56 0.79 -7.23
C GLY A 141 -18.17 0.62 -8.62
N SER A 142 -19.05 -0.37 -8.82
CA SER A 142 -19.78 -0.57 -10.08
C SER A 142 -20.78 0.56 -10.34
N ALA A 143 -21.41 1.07 -9.28
CA ALA A 143 -22.20 2.29 -9.32
C ALA A 143 -21.34 3.56 -9.39
N ARG A 144 -20.01 3.46 -9.39
CA ARG A 144 -19.05 4.59 -9.34
C ARG A 144 -19.33 5.54 -8.18
N ASP A 145 -19.74 4.99 -7.05
CA ASP A 145 -20.09 5.73 -5.85
C ASP A 145 -21.18 6.82 -6.10
N ASP A 146 -21.99 6.70 -7.17
CA ASP A 146 -23.07 7.65 -7.51
C ASP A 146 -24.42 7.17 -6.93
N PRO A 147 -24.98 7.87 -5.93
CA PRO A 147 -26.26 7.50 -5.33
C PRO A 147 -27.42 7.46 -6.34
N ARG A 148 -27.37 8.28 -7.40
CA ARG A 148 -28.44 8.31 -8.41
C ARG A 148 -28.52 7.00 -9.18
N ARG A 149 -27.36 6.38 -9.45
CA ARG A 149 -27.32 5.06 -10.13
C ARG A 149 -27.90 3.96 -9.25
N LEU A 150 -27.60 3.99 -7.95
CA LEU A 150 -28.18 3.05 -6.99
C LEU A 150 -29.70 3.25 -6.88
N GLN A 151 -30.17 4.48 -6.85
CA GLN A 151 -31.60 4.79 -6.85
C GLN A 151 -32.30 4.28 -8.11
N SER A 152 -31.74 4.51 -9.29
CA SER A 152 -32.27 3.95 -10.54
C SER A 152 -32.27 2.43 -10.56
N ALA A 153 -31.29 1.77 -9.94
CA ALA A 153 -31.26 0.32 -9.81
C ALA A 153 -32.41 -0.21 -8.93
N ILE A 154 -32.72 0.48 -7.81
CA ILE A 154 -33.88 0.16 -6.97
C ILE A 154 -35.17 0.24 -7.80
N GLU A 155 -35.39 1.35 -8.51
CA GLU A 155 -36.57 1.53 -9.34
C GLU A 155 -36.69 0.47 -10.44
N TYR A 156 -35.57 0.12 -11.08
CA TYR A 156 -35.53 -0.93 -12.10
C TYR A 156 -35.98 -2.27 -11.52
N LEU A 157 -35.41 -2.68 -10.38
CA LEU A 157 -35.79 -3.92 -9.71
C LEU A 157 -37.26 -3.92 -9.33
N SER A 158 -37.77 -2.85 -8.72
CA SER A 158 -39.18 -2.75 -8.34
C SER A 158 -40.13 -2.92 -9.52
N ARG A 159 -39.81 -2.35 -10.69
CA ARG A 159 -40.63 -2.50 -11.91
C ARG A 159 -40.61 -3.91 -12.50
N HIS A 160 -39.58 -4.71 -12.21
CA HIS A 160 -39.37 -6.03 -12.83
C HIS A 160 -39.47 -7.19 -11.82
N SER A 161 -39.88 -6.92 -10.57
CA SER A 161 -40.03 -7.94 -9.52
C SER A 161 -41.43 -8.55 -9.44
N GLN A 162 -42.36 -8.16 -10.31
CA GLN A 162 -43.68 -8.79 -10.41
C GLN A 162 -43.63 -9.91 -11.47
N CYS A 163 -43.49 -11.14 -10.99
CA CYS A 163 -43.94 -12.31 -11.74
C CYS A 163 -45.43 -12.46 -11.43
N ASP A 164 -46.29 -11.90 -12.27
CA ASP A 164 -47.73 -12.12 -12.19
C ASP A 164 -48.02 -13.59 -12.50
N MET A 165 -48.08 -14.45 -11.48
CA MET A 165 -48.87 -15.67 -11.55
C MET A 165 -50.34 -15.30 -11.35
N GLU A 166 -50.97 -14.74 -12.39
CA GLU A 166 -52.41 -14.92 -12.56
C GLU A 166 -52.63 -16.32 -13.17
N ILE A 167 -52.77 -17.33 -12.30
CA ILE A 167 -53.47 -18.55 -12.70
C ILE A 167 -54.95 -18.19 -12.68
N SER A 168 -55.50 -17.97 -13.87
CA SER A 168 -56.94 -17.84 -14.10
C SER A 168 -57.67 -19.01 -13.44
N VAL A 169 -58.61 -18.67 -12.57
CA VAL A 169 -59.54 -19.58 -11.87
C VAL A 169 -60.40 -20.37 -12.86
#